data_AF-A0A9W7YAE5-F1
#
_entry.id   AF-A0A9W7YAE5-F1
#
_cell.length_a   1.000
_cell.length_b   1.000
_cell.length_c   1.000
_cell.angle_alpha   90.00
_cell.angle_beta   90.00
_cell.angle_gamma   90.00
#
_symmetry.space_group_name_H-M   'P 1'
#
loop_
_entity.id
_entity.type
_entity.pdbx_description
1 polymer ?
#
loop_
_entity_poly.entity_id
_entity_poly.type
_entity_poly.pdbx_seq_one_letter_code
_entity_poly.pdbx_strand_id
1 'polypeptide(L)'
;MPFGQVVIGPPGSGKTTYCSGIQQFLNALGRKTVVVNLDPANESMQYASAVDIGDLITLDDAMDAHGLGPNGGMVYCIEYLEKNMGWLLDQLKPYADDECYFIFDCPGQVELYTHN
;
A
#
# COMPACT_ATOMS: atom_id res chain seq x y z
N MET A 1 14.26 -15.92 -6.11
CA MET A 1 13.24 -15.89 -5.02
C MET A 1 12.93 -14.43 -4.74
N PRO A 2 11.65 -14.01 -4.77
CA PRO A 2 11.28 -12.63 -4.47
C PRO A 2 11.58 -12.32 -3.00
N PHE A 3 12.10 -11.13 -2.73
CA PHE A 3 12.27 -10.59 -1.38
C PHE A 3 11.33 -9.41 -1.21
N GLY A 4 10.91 -9.15 0.02
CA GLY A 4 10.15 -7.94 0.29
C GLY A 4 10.02 -7.62 1.76
N GLN A 5 9.44 -6.46 2.01
CA GLN A 5 9.19 -5.93 3.34
C GLN A 5 7.78 -5.34 3.42
N VAL A 6 7.15 -5.53 4.58
CA VAL A 6 5.85 -4.95 4.91
C VAL A 6 6.11 -3.85 5.94
N VAL A 7 5.81 -2.61 5.57
CA VAL A 7 6.14 -1.43 6.37
C VAL A 7 4.92 -1.03 7.18
N ILE A 8 4.97 -1.31 8.48
CA ILE A 8 3.90 -1.02 9.45
C ILE A 8 4.38 -0.04 10.53
N GLY A 9 3.44 0.69 11.10
CA GLY A 9 3.71 1.71 12.11
C GLY A 9 2.58 2.74 12.23
N PRO A 10 2.48 3.44 13.36
CA PRO A 10 1.40 4.38 13.62
C PRO A 10 1.39 5.56 12.64
N PRO A 11 0.33 6.39 12.60
CA PRO A 11 0.31 7.59 11.78
C PRO A 11 1.46 8.51 12.17
N GLY A 12 2.12 9.11 11.17
CA GLY A 12 3.27 10.00 11.40
C GLY A 12 4.59 9.32 11.75
N SER A 13 4.67 7.98 11.82
CA SER A 13 5.94 7.28 12.09
C SER A 13 6.95 7.30 10.93
N GLY A 14 6.59 7.87 9.78
CA GLY A 14 7.46 8.01 8.61
C GLY A 14 7.50 6.82 7.65
N LYS A 15 6.46 5.96 7.62
CA LYS A 15 6.38 4.78 6.72
C LYS A 15 6.61 5.12 5.25
N THR A 16 5.82 6.04 4.71
CA THR A 16 5.91 6.51 3.31
C THR A 16 7.27 7.16 3.01
N THR A 17 7.82 7.93 3.95
CA THR A 17 9.19 8.47 3.83
C THR A 17 10.23 7.36 3.78
N TYR A 18 10.09 6.33 4.61
CA TYR A 18 10.95 5.17 4.61
C TYR A 18 10.85 4.39 3.29
N CYS A 19 9.64 4.14 2.78
CA CYS A 19 9.40 3.49 1.48
C CYS A 19 10.09 4.24 0.33
N SER A 20 10.01 5.58 0.32
CA SER A 20 10.75 6.40 -0.66
C SER A 20 12.26 6.25 -0.52
N GLY A 21 12.79 6.36 0.70
CA GLY A 21 14.24 6.30 0.95
C GLY A 21 14.84 4.92 0.63
N ILE A 22 14.16 3.84 1.03
CA ILE A 22 14.64 2.47 0.79
C ILE A 22 14.53 2.09 -0.69
N GLN A 23 13.52 2.57 -1.42
CA GLN A 23 13.41 2.42 -2.87
C GLN A 23 14.61 3.06 -3.57
N GLN A 24 14.91 4.32 -3.24
CA GLN A 24 16.06 5.04 -3.81
C GLN A 24 17.39 4.34 -3.49
N PHE A 25 17.57 3.91 -2.24
CA PHE A 25 18.78 3.23 -1.80
C PHE A 25 18.99 1.89 -2.52
N LEU A 26 17.96 1.03 -2.59
CA LEU A 26 18.06 -0.27 -3.24
C LEU A 26 18.27 -0.13 -4.76
N ASN A 27 17.58 0.81 -5.40
CA ASN A 27 17.79 1.11 -6.83
C ASN A 27 19.23 1.59 -7.09
N ALA A 28 19.80 2.43 -6.22
CA ALA A 28 21.20 2.87 -6.32
C ALA A 28 22.21 1.72 -6.18
N LEU A 29 21.85 0.64 -5.48
CA LEU A 29 22.63 -0.60 -5.39
C LEU A 29 22.38 -1.57 -6.56
N GLY A 30 21.61 -1.18 -7.56
CA GLY A 30 21.27 -2.00 -8.72
C GLY A 30 20.18 -3.06 -8.46
N ARG A 31 19.45 -2.96 -7.34
CA ARG A 31 18.31 -3.83 -7.04
C ARG A 31 17.02 -3.18 -7.52
N LYS A 32 16.31 -3.83 -8.45
CA LYS A 32 14.98 -3.39 -8.90
C LYS A 32 13.99 -3.46 -7.72
N THR A 33 13.22 -2.39 -7.54
CA THR A 33 12.21 -2.29 -6.47
C THR A 33 10.82 -2.09 -7.04
N VAL A 34 9.83 -2.66 -6.35
CA VAL A 34 8.41 -2.52 -6.64
C VAL A 34 7.75 -2.02 -5.37
N VAL A 35 7.25 -0.78 -5.39
CA VAL A 35 6.53 -0.22 -4.24
C VAL A 35 5.03 -0.41 -4.45
N VAL A 36 4.38 -0.96 -3.44
CA VAL A 36 2.95 -1.27 -3.40
C VAL A 36 2.33 -0.38 -2.33
N ASN A 37 1.54 0.61 -2.74
CA ASN A 37 0.81 1.46 -1.82
C ASN A 37 -0.50 0.78 -1.43
N LEU A 38 -0.64 0.43 -0.15
CA LEU A 38 -1.86 -0.13 0.41
C LEU A 38 -2.57 0.87 1.35
N ASP A 39 -2.10 2.12 1.43
CA ASP A 39 -2.72 3.18 2.22
C ASP A 39 -3.68 4.03 1.35
N PRO A 40 -5.02 3.91 1.52
CA PRO A 40 -6.00 4.69 0.75
C PRO A 40 -5.93 6.20 1.01
N ALA A 41 -5.35 6.63 2.13
CA ALA A 41 -5.26 8.04 2.50
C ALA A 41 -3.97 8.71 1.98
N ASN A 42 -3.14 8.00 1.21
CA ASN A 42 -1.83 8.47 0.77
C ASN A 42 -1.88 9.13 -0.61
N GLU A 43 -2.56 10.27 -0.71
CA GLU A 43 -2.81 10.97 -1.99
C GLU A 43 -1.59 11.72 -2.57
N SER A 44 -0.54 11.94 -1.77
CA SER A 44 0.61 12.78 -2.14
C SER A 44 1.93 12.01 -2.12
N MET A 45 1.97 10.90 -2.84
CA MET A 45 3.18 10.09 -2.90
C MET A 45 4.34 10.84 -3.56
N GLN A 46 5.44 10.98 -2.82
CA GLN A 46 6.70 11.54 -3.30
C GLN A 46 7.51 10.54 -4.13
N TYR A 47 6.93 9.38 -4.46
CA TYR A 47 7.56 8.31 -5.23
C TYR A 47 6.50 7.63 -6.12
N ALA A 48 6.94 7.04 -7.23
CA ALA A 48 6.06 6.25 -8.09
C ALA A 48 5.84 4.87 -7.46
N SER A 49 4.60 4.60 -7.03
CA SER A 49 4.14 3.25 -6.73
C SER A 49 3.92 2.49 -8.04
N ALA A 50 4.21 1.19 -8.02
CA ALA A 50 3.96 0.29 -9.13
C ALA A 50 2.55 -0.33 -9.05
N VAL A 51 1.98 -0.36 -7.85
CA VAL A 51 0.62 -0.82 -7.55
C VAL A 51 0.06 0.10 -6.47
N ASP A 52 -1.17 0.58 -6.67
CA ASP A 52 -1.84 1.48 -5.74
C ASP A 52 -3.26 0.98 -5.43
N ILE A 53 -3.60 0.88 -4.15
CA ILE A 53 -4.97 0.54 -3.72
C ILE A 53 -6.01 1.53 -4.24
N GLY A 54 -5.62 2.79 -4.52
CA GLY A 54 -6.50 3.80 -5.12
C GLY A 54 -7.04 3.40 -6.49
N ASP A 55 -6.37 2.51 -7.22
CA ASP A 55 -6.86 1.96 -8.49
C ASP A 55 -7.96 0.90 -8.29
N LEU A 56 -8.08 0.34 -7.08
CA LEU A 56 -9.13 -0.60 -6.70
C LEU A 56 -10.30 0.12 -6.00
N ILE A 57 -10.00 0.97 -5.03
CA ILE A 57 -10.96 1.70 -4.21
C ILE A 57 -10.29 2.93 -3.59
N THR A 58 -10.93 4.10 -3.73
CA THR A 58 -10.48 5.32 -3.04
C THR A 58 -11.20 5.50 -1.71
N LEU A 59 -10.57 6.24 -0.79
CA LEU A 59 -11.20 6.56 0.50
C LEU A 59 -12.49 7.36 0.31
N ASP A 60 -12.50 8.32 -0.61
CA ASP A 60 -13.67 9.14 -0.93
C ASP A 60 -14.82 8.28 -1.48
N ASP A 61 -14.55 7.36 -2.42
CA ASP A 61 -15.57 6.45 -2.95
C ASP A 61 -16.17 5.57 -1.84
N ALA A 62 -15.33 5.07 -0.92
CA ALA A 62 -15.79 4.28 0.22
C ALA A 62 -16.66 5.09 1.19
N MET A 63 -16.28 6.34 1.46
CA MET A 63 -17.03 7.26 2.31
C MET A 63 -18.39 7.61 1.71
N ASP A 64 -18.42 7.99 0.43
CA ASP A 64 -19.63 8.43 -0.26
C ASP A 64 -20.62 7.27 -0.49
N ALA A 65 -20.14 6.09 -0.89
CA ALA A 65 -20.99 4.96 -1.20
C ALA A 65 -21.71 4.39 0.04
N HIS A 66 -21.08 4.48 1.22
CA HIS A 66 -21.57 3.85 2.46
C HIS A 66 -21.91 4.84 3.58
N GLY A 67 -21.79 6.14 3.34
CA GLY A 67 -22.03 7.18 4.35
C GLY A 67 -21.08 7.09 5.54
N LEU A 68 -19.84 6.68 5.30
CA LEU A 68 -18.83 6.46 6.35
C LEU A 68 -18.02 7.73 6.62
N GLY A 69 -17.57 7.89 7.87
CA GLY A 69 -16.51 8.84 8.19
C GLY A 69 -15.12 8.32 7.78
N PRO A 70 -14.06 9.15 7.87
CA PRO A 70 -12.72 8.79 7.38
C PRO A 70 -12.18 7.46 7.93
N ASN A 71 -12.30 7.21 9.24
CA ASN A 71 -11.83 5.95 9.83
C ASN A 71 -12.65 4.74 9.35
N GLY A 72 -13.96 4.90 9.18
CA GLY A 72 -14.83 3.85 8.65
C GLY A 72 -14.52 3.56 7.18
N GLY A 73 -14.30 4.59 6.37
CA GLY A 73 -13.88 4.46 4.98
C GLY A 73 -12.53 3.73 4.85
N MET A 74 -11.58 4.02 5.73
CA MET A 74 -10.28 3.32 5.78
C MET A 74 -10.43 1.83 6.07
N VAL A 75 -11.24 1.46 7.07
CA VAL A 75 -11.54 0.04 7.38
C VAL A 75 -12.19 -0.63 6.17
N TYR A 76 -13.17 0.04 5.57
CA TYR A 76 -13.86 -0.49 4.39
C TYR A 76 -12.91 -0.74 3.21
N CYS A 77 -11.99 0.19 2.91
CA CYS A 77 -11.02 0.02 1.83
C CYS A 77 -10.16 -1.24 2.02
N ILE A 78 -9.72 -1.51 3.25
CA ILE A 78 -8.90 -2.69 3.56
C ILE A 78 -9.72 -3.99 3.51
N GLU A 79 -10.95 -3.99 4.01
CA GLU A 79 -11.86 -5.13 3.83
C GLU A 79 -12.20 -5.39 2.35
N TYR A 80 -12.32 -4.32 1.56
CA TYR A 80 -12.57 -4.42 0.13
C TYR A 80 -11.36 -5.00 -0.59
N LEU A 81 -10.14 -4.59 -0.23
CA LEU A 81 -8.91 -5.22 -0.72
C LEU A 81 -8.85 -6.70 -0.34
N GLU A 82 -9.16 -7.06 0.90
CA GLU A 82 -9.16 -8.45 1.37
C GLU A 82 -10.10 -9.32 0.52
N LYS A 83 -11.32 -8.86 0.27
CA LYS A 83 -12.31 -9.55 -0.58
C LYS A 83 -11.89 -9.62 -2.05
N ASN A 84 -11.02 -8.71 -2.49
CA ASN A 84 -10.53 -8.61 -3.86
C ASN A 84 -9.03 -8.94 -3.96
N MET A 85 -8.51 -9.83 -3.11
CA MET A 85 -7.08 -10.18 -3.09
C MET A 85 -6.55 -10.66 -4.46
N GLY A 86 -7.41 -11.25 -5.28
CA GLY A 86 -7.08 -11.63 -6.66
C GLY A 86 -6.61 -10.45 -7.52
N TRP A 87 -7.20 -9.26 -7.35
CA TRP A 87 -6.76 -8.04 -8.02
C TRP A 87 -5.31 -7.69 -7.64
N LEU A 88 -4.97 -7.73 -6.35
CA LEU A 88 -3.61 -7.42 -5.91
C LEU A 88 -2.61 -8.42 -6.49
N LEU A 89 -2.94 -9.71 -6.46
CA LEU A 89 -2.11 -10.74 -7.08
C LEU A 89 -1.91 -10.48 -8.58
N ASP A 90 -2.96 -10.09 -9.30
CA ASP A 90 -2.89 -9.75 -10.72
C ASP A 90 -2.00 -8.54 -10.99
N GLN A 91 -2.06 -7.50 -10.14
CA GLN A 91 -1.18 -6.33 -10.24
C GLN A 91 0.29 -6.66 -9.96
N LEU A 92 0.57 -7.68 -9.13
CA LEU A 92 1.94 -8.08 -8.79
C LEU A 92 2.56 -9.03 -9.82
N LYS A 93 1.75 -9.79 -10.58
CA LYS A 93 2.23 -10.78 -11.58
C LYS A 93 3.28 -10.23 -12.56
N PRO A 94 3.14 -9.02 -13.15
CA PRO A 94 4.13 -8.48 -14.08
C PRO A 94 5.55 -8.35 -13.51
N TYR A 95 5.68 -8.32 -12.18
CA TYR A 95 6.95 -8.12 -11.49
C TYR A 95 7.52 -9.40 -10.87
N ALA A 96 6.78 -10.51 -10.92
CA ALA A 96 7.13 -11.76 -10.22
C ALA A 96 8.37 -12.45 -10.79
N ASP A 97 8.61 -12.31 -12.10
CA ASP A 97 9.69 -13.01 -12.81
C ASP A 97 11.03 -12.23 -12.80
N ASP A 98 11.02 -10.98 -12.37
CA ASP A 98 12.11 -10.01 -12.61
C ASP A 98 13.10 -9.87 -11.43
N GLU A 99 13.08 -10.81 -10.47
CA GLU A 99 13.86 -10.78 -9.21
C GLU A 99 13.74 -9.45 -8.43
N CYS A 100 12.55 -8.85 -8.46
CA CYS A 100 12.26 -7.58 -7.79
C CYS A 100 12.24 -7.69 -6.25
N TYR A 101 12.56 -6.57 -5.60
CA TYR A 101 12.37 -6.36 -4.17
C TYR A 101 11.06 -5.59 -3.91
N PHE A 102 10.12 -6.21 -3.21
CA PHE A 102 8.80 -5.64 -2.94
C PHE A 102 8.77 -4.83 -1.64
N ILE A 103 8.18 -3.64 -1.69
CA ILE A 103 8.01 -2.75 -0.53
C ILE A 103 6.53 -2.43 -0.41
N PHE A 104 5.87 -2.93 0.64
CA PHE A 104 4.46 -2.65 0.90
C PHE A 104 4.34 -1.51 1.90
N ASP A 105 3.80 -0.37 1.47
CA ASP A 105 3.47 0.78 2.34
C ASP A 105 2.06 0.56 2.89
N CYS A 106 1.96 0.22 4.17
CA CYS A 106 0.68 -0.11 4.80
C CYS A 106 0.03 1.10 5.46
N PRO A 107 -1.31 1.10 5.58
CA PRO A 107 -2.04 2.13 6.32
C PRO A 107 -1.50 2.36 7.73
N GLY A 108 -1.48 3.62 8.13
CA GLY A 108 -1.04 4.00 9.47
C GLY A 108 -2.05 3.83 10.59
N GLN A 109 -3.36 3.75 10.29
CA GLN A 109 -4.41 3.81 11.31
C GLN A 109 -4.38 2.59 12.22
N VAL A 110 -4.28 2.82 13.53
CA VAL A 110 -4.11 1.75 14.55
C VAL A 110 -5.35 0.87 14.60
N GLU A 111 -6.50 1.47 14.38
CA GLU A 111 -7.81 0.82 14.30
C GLU A 111 -7.77 -0.40 13.37
N LEU A 112 -7.09 -0.31 12.22
CA LEU A 112 -7.00 -1.40 11.26
C LEU A 112 -6.31 -2.67 11.80
N TYR A 113 -5.53 -2.55 12.87
CA TYR A 113 -4.77 -3.64 13.46
C TYR A 113 -5.39 -4.16 14.77
N THR A 114 -6.44 -3.51 15.27
CA THR A 114 -7.08 -3.84 16.55
C THR A 114 -8.55 -4.23 16.43
N HIS A 115 -9.17 -4.10 15.25
CA HIS A 115 -10.56 -4.50 15.03
C HIS A 115 -10.65 -6.01 14.81
N ASN A 116 -11.47 -6.68 15.64
CA ASN A 116 -12.08 -8.00 15.44
C ASN A 116 -13.49 -7.97 16.03
#